data_AF-A0AAW9RJE9-F1
#
_entry.id   AF-A0AAW9RJE9-F1
#
_cell.length_a   1.000
_cell.length_b   1.000
_cell.length_c   1.000
_cell.angle_alpha   90.00
_cell.angle_beta   90.00
_cell.angle_gamma   90.00
#
_symmetry.space_group_name_H-M   'P 1'
#
loop_
_entity.id
_entity.type
_entity.pdbx_description
1 polymer ?
#
loop_
_entity_poly.entity_id
_entity_poly.type
_entity_poly.pdbx_seq_one_letter_code
_entity_poly.pdbx_strand_id
1 'polypeptide(L)'
;MKSNEGHISAKDLIETLASKGRYSFTSGEARAALRVSSDASKLALNRLARQGRIASPARGFYVIVPPEYKSLGCLPAEQFIPDLMNSKGLSYYAGLLTAAQLYGAAHQRPQEFQVFTEKNRRPIRCGSVRVRFIAKKNIDDVVVRKFNTSRGELKASTPEFTAIDLAGYPQHAGGLDQVATVLSELAVEMDATALAKAAATAPVTWVQRLGYMLELVEAAHIAEGIKEYVDQQAREYTLLVPAAKNDVGERLPDWKLIVNTELEPDI
;
A
#
# COMPACT_ATOMS: atom_id res chain seq x y z
N MET A 1 5.75 -42.93 -34.80
CA MET A 1 5.11 -42.59 -33.51
C MET A 1 4.78 -41.10 -33.51
N LYS A 2 3.50 -40.75 -33.69
CA LYS A 2 3.04 -39.37 -33.47
C LYS A 2 2.96 -39.17 -31.96
N SER A 3 3.78 -38.27 -31.43
CA SER A 3 3.76 -37.85 -30.03
C SER A 3 2.37 -37.33 -29.71
N ASN A 4 1.63 -38.06 -28.86
CA ASN A 4 0.35 -37.62 -28.33
C ASN A 4 0.65 -36.54 -27.29
N GLU A 5 0.90 -35.30 -27.72
CA GLU A 5 1.04 -34.15 -26.82
C GLU A 5 -0.33 -33.90 -26.17
N GLY A 6 -0.54 -34.52 -25.02
CA GLY A 6 -1.79 -34.44 -24.27
C GLY A 6 -2.17 -32.99 -23.99
N HIS A 7 -3.37 -32.59 -24.41
CA HIS A 7 -3.95 -31.31 -24.03
C HIS A 7 -4.04 -31.21 -22.50
N ILE A 8 -3.26 -30.30 -21.91
CA ILE A 8 -3.34 -30.00 -20.47
C ILE A 8 -4.69 -29.34 -20.18
N SER A 9 -5.42 -29.85 -19.18
CA SER A 9 -6.68 -29.22 -18.78
C SER A 9 -6.40 -27.93 -17.98
N ALA A 10 -7.40 -27.05 -17.88
CA ALA A 10 -7.28 -25.86 -17.03
C ALA A 10 -7.09 -26.20 -15.54
N LYS A 11 -7.58 -27.38 -15.11
CA LYS A 11 -7.35 -27.91 -13.77
C LYS A 11 -5.87 -28.28 -13.57
N ASP A 12 -5.32 -29.04 -14.52
CA ASP A 12 -3.92 -29.50 -14.45
C ASP A 12 -2.95 -28.32 -14.57
N LEU A 13 -3.32 -27.29 -15.34
CA LEU A 13 -2.56 -26.05 -15.44
C LEU A 13 -2.39 -25.38 -14.06
N ILE A 14 -3.48 -25.14 -13.34
CA ILE A 14 -3.39 -24.46 -12.03
C ILE A 14 -2.70 -25.34 -10.98
N GLU A 15 -2.86 -26.67 -11.05
CA GLU A 15 -2.14 -27.60 -10.17
C GLU A 15 -0.63 -27.59 -10.46
N THR A 16 -0.24 -27.55 -11.73
CA THR A 16 1.16 -27.46 -12.16
C THR A 16 1.79 -26.11 -11.79
N LEU A 17 1.04 -25.02 -11.88
CA LEU A 17 1.53 -23.69 -11.46
C LEU A 17 1.71 -23.65 -9.92
N ALA A 18 0.70 -24.11 -9.18
CA ALA A 18 0.72 -24.12 -7.72
C ALA A 18 1.86 -24.99 -7.16
N SER A 19 2.14 -26.16 -7.77
CA SER A 19 3.24 -27.04 -7.36
C SER A 19 4.62 -26.43 -7.59
N LYS A 20 4.73 -25.46 -8.49
CA LYS A 20 5.95 -24.67 -8.73
C LYS A 20 6.01 -23.39 -7.88
N GLY A 21 5.12 -23.22 -6.92
CA GLY A 21 5.05 -22.02 -6.08
C GLY A 21 4.44 -20.80 -6.79
N ARG A 22 3.90 -20.96 -8.01
CA ARG A 22 3.36 -19.86 -8.81
C ARG A 22 1.85 -19.79 -8.68
N TYR A 23 1.34 -18.71 -8.08
CA TYR A 23 -0.09 -18.55 -7.78
C TYR A 23 -0.79 -17.47 -8.59
N SER A 24 -0.09 -16.84 -9.54
CA SER A 24 -0.64 -15.85 -10.45
C SER A 24 -0.30 -16.15 -11.91
N PHE A 25 -1.21 -15.81 -12.81
CA PHE A 25 -1.01 -15.95 -14.26
C PHE A 25 -1.93 -15.03 -15.05
N THR A 26 -1.56 -14.76 -16.30
CA THR A 26 -2.33 -13.93 -17.22
C THR A 26 -3.23 -14.76 -18.15
N SER A 27 -4.25 -14.14 -18.74
CA SER A 27 -5.04 -14.76 -19.82
C SER A 27 -4.15 -15.24 -20.98
N GLY A 28 -3.07 -14.51 -21.28
CA GLY A 28 -2.14 -14.84 -22.36
C GLY A 28 -1.40 -16.15 -22.06
N GLU A 29 -0.88 -16.29 -20.85
CA GLU A 29 -0.20 -17.50 -20.40
C GLU A 29 -1.14 -18.70 -20.33
N ALA A 30 -2.36 -18.50 -19.81
CA ALA A 30 -3.36 -19.57 -19.81
C ALA A 30 -3.70 -20.04 -21.22
N ARG A 31 -3.89 -19.11 -22.18
CA ARG A 31 -4.14 -19.45 -23.58
C ARG A 31 -2.96 -20.21 -24.20
N ALA A 32 -1.74 -19.74 -23.96
CA ALA A 32 -0.52 -20.36 -24.49
C ALA A 32 -0.33 -21.78 -23.94
N ALA A 33 -0.54 -21.98 -22.64
CA ALA A 33 -0.40 -23.27 -21.99
C ALA A 33 -1.48 -24.28 -22.42
N LEU A 34 -2.74 -23.84 -22.49
CA LEU A 34 -3.86 -24.71 -22.89
C LEU A 34 -3.86 -25.03 -24.40
N ARG A 35 -3.17 -24.22 -25.21
CA ARG A 35 -3.13 -24.33 -26.68
C ARG A 35 -4.53 -24.33 -27.32
N VAL A 36 -5.41 -23.47 -26.80
CA VAL A 36 -6.81 -23.33 -27.26
C VAL A 36 -7.11 -21.92 -27.78
N SER A 37 -8.29 -21.76 -28.39
CA SER A 37 -8.79 -20.44 -28.80
C SER A 37 -8.99 -19.51 -27.59
N SER A 38 -9.05 -18.20 -27.85
CA SER A 38 -9.30 -17.20 -26.80
C SER A 38 -10.61 -17.48 -26.05
N ASP A 39 -11.67 -17.84 -26.76
CA ASP A 39 -12.98 -18.06 -26.16
C ASP A 39 -13.05 -19.38 -25.39
N ALA A 40 -12.41 -20.44 -25.89
CA ALA A 40 -12.27 -21.69 -25.15
C ALA A 40 -11.49 -21.50 -23.83
N SER A 41 -10.40 -20.72 -23.86
CA SER A 41 -9.63 -20.36 -22.66
C SER A 41 -10.49 -19.58 -21.65
N LYS A 42 -11.22 -18.54 -22.10
CA LYS A 42 -12.14 -17.78 -21.23
C LYS A 42 -13.20 -18.67 -20.59
N LEU A 43 -13.81 -19.57 -21.35
CA LEU A 43 -14.83 -20.50 -20.83
C LEU A 43 -14.24 -21.42 -19.76
N ALA A 44 -13.03 -21.94 -19.98
CA ALA A 44 -12.34 -22.79 -19.01
C ALA A 44 -12.00 -22.03 -17.71
N LEU A 45 -11.47 -20.81 -17.82
CA LEU A 45 -11.16 -19.96 -16.66
C LEU A 45 -12.43 -19.54 -15.90
N ASN A 46 -13.52 -19.20 -16.60
CA ASN A 46 -14.81 -18.89 -15.98
C ASN A 46 -15.37 -20.09 -15.20
N ARG A 47 -15.17 -21.31 -15.70
CA ARG A 47 -15.57 -22.53 -14.98
C ARG A 47 -14.78 -22.69 -13.68
N LEU A 48 -13.45 -22.49 -13.71
CA LEU A 48 -12.62 -22.55 -12.51
C LEU A 48 -12.97 -21.45 -11.50
N ALA A 49 -13.28 -20.24 -11.98
CA ALA A 49 -13.68 -19.12 -11.13
C ALA A 49 -15.01 -19.41 -10.42
N ARG A 50 -16.01 -19.97 -11.13
CA ARG A 50 -17.28 -20.41 -10.53
C ARG A 50 -17.09 -21.52 -9.49
N GLN A 51 -16.07 -22.35 -9.64
CA GLN A 51 -15.69 -23.37 -8.67
C GLN A 51 -14.88 -22.80 -7.48
N GLY A 52 -14.56 -21.51 -7.49
CA GLY A 52 -13.74 -20.86 -6.46
C GLY A 52 -12.27 -21.31 -6.46
N ARG A 53 -11.78 -21.89 -7.56
CA ARG A 53 -10.39 -22.38 -7.67
C ARG A 53 -9.42 -21.30 -8.14
N ILE A 54 -9.94 -20.29 -8.82
CA ILE A 54 -9.21 -19.08 -9.20
C ILE A 54 -10.09 -17.86 -8.92
N ALA A 55 -9.45 -16.69 -8.79
CA ALA A 55 -10.11 -15.40 -8.76
C ALA A 55 -9.42 -14.45 -9.74
N SER A 56 -10.07 -13.33 -10.09
CA SER A 56 -9.50 -12.33 -11.01
C SER A 56 -9.45 -10.95 -10.34
N PRO A 57 -8.31 -10.58 -9.74
CA PRO A 57 -8.13 -9.25 -9.14
C PRO A 57 -8.15 -8.12 -10.18
N ALA A 58 -7.75 -8.40 -11.41
CA ALA A 58 -7.73 -7.42 -12.49
C ALA A 58 -8.03 -8.09 -13.83
N ARG A 59 -8.56 -7.31 -14.79
CA ARG A 59 -8.87 -7.81 -16.13
C ARG A 59 -7.65 -8.51 -16.75
N GLY A 60 -7.82 -9.79 -17.08
CA GLY A 60 -6.80 -10.62 -17.72
C GLY A 60 -5.70 -11.12 -16.80
N PHE A 61 -5.85 -10.95 -15.49
CA PHE A 61 -4.95 -11.45 -14.46
C PHE A 61 -5.74 -12.34 -13.49
N TYR A 62 -5.20 -13.50 -13.17
CA TYR A 62 -5.83 -14.49 -12.32
C TYR A 62 -4.90 -14.91 -11.22
N VAL A 63 -5.50 -15.22 -10.07
CA VAL A 63 -4.83 -15.83 -8.93
C VAL A 63 -5.46 -17.19 -8.66
N ILE A 64 -4.62 -18.17 -8.33
CA ILE A 64 -5.07 -19.48 -7.83
C ILE A 64 -5.53 -19.27 -6.39
N VAL A 65 -6.67 -19.83 -6.01
CA VAL A 65 -7.24 -19.72 -4.66
C VAL A 65 -7.09 -21.08 -3.97
N PRO A 66 -6.08 -21.23 -3.09
CA PRO A 66 -5.92 -22.40 -2.24
C PRO A 66 -7.09 -22.60 -1.26
N PRO A 67 -7.24 -23.81 -0.69
CA PRO A 67 -8.27 -24.09 0.32
C PRO A 67 -8.26 -23.11 1.51
N GLU A 68 -7.08 -22.70 1.99
CA GLU A 68 -6.93 -21.78 3.12
C GLU A 68 -7.50 -20.37 2.85
N TYR A 69 -7.65 -19.98 1.58
CA TYR A 69 -8.21 -18.68 1.17
C TYR A 69 -9.59 -18.79 0.52
N LYS A 70 -10.26 -19.93 0.66
CA LYS A 70 -11.60 -20.14 0.09
C LYS A 70 -12.64 -19.18 0.68
N SER A 71 -12.55 -18.85 1.97
CA SER A 71 -13.42 -17.87 2.63
C SER A 71 -13.18 -16.44 2.15
N LEU A 72 -11.92 -16.09 1.83
CA LEU A 72 -11.57 -14.81 1.23
C LEU A 72 -12.07 -14.70 -0.22
N GLY A 73 -12.18 -15.83 -0.92
CA GLY A 73 -12.55 -15.89 -2.34
C GLY A 73 -11.51 -15.25 -3.27
N CYS A 74 -10.30 -15.00 -2.76
CA CYS A 74 -9.16 -14.44 -3.46
C CYS A 74 -7.89 -14.66 -2.61
N LEU A 75 -6.70 -14.47 -3.20
CA LEU A 75 -5.47 -14.38 -2.41
C LEU A 75 -5.41 -13.06 -1.64
N PRO A 76 -4.80 -13.03 -0.45
CA PRO A 76 -4.41 -11.79 0.22
C PRO A 76 -3.62 -10.86 -0.72
N ALA A 77 -3.81 -9.55 -0.58
CA ALA A 77 -3.31 -8.57 -1.52
C ALA A 77 -1.78 -8.56 -1.61
N GLU A 78 -1.10 -8.71 -0.48
CA GLU A 78 0.35 -8.82 -0.37
C GLU A 78 0.91 -9.98 -1.22
N GLN A 79 0.11 -11.02 -1.51
CA GLN A 79 0.52 -12.19 -2.26
C GLN A 79 0.33 -12.08 -3.78
N PHE A 80 -0.38 -11.06 -4.28
CA PHE A 80 -0.61 -10.91 -5.72
C PHE A 80 -0.30 -9.52 -6.28
N ILE A 81 -0.24 -8.48 -5.45
CA ILE A 81 0.11 -7.12 -5.89
C ILE A 81 1.48 -7.07 -6.56
N PRO A 82 2.56 -7.69 -6.03
CA PRO A 82 3.86 -7.69 -6.69
C PRO A 82 3.79 -8.21 -8.13
N ASP A 83 3.17 -9.38 -8.33
CA ASP A 83 3.01 -10.00 -9.64
C ASP A 83 2.10 -9.19 -10.57
N LEU A 84 1.02 -8.61 -10.03
CA LEU A 84 0.09 -7.80 -10.80
C LEU A 84 0.77 -6.53 -11.31
N MET A 85 1.55 -5.86 -10.48
CA MET A 85 2.29 -4.65 -10.86
C MET A 85 3.39 -4.97 -11.86
N ASN A 86 4.15 -6.06 -11.64
CA ASN A 86 5.16 -6.54 -12.57
C ASN A 86 4.57 -6.89 -13.95
N SER A 87 3.45 -7.62 -13.99
CA SER A 87 2.77 -7.98 -15.25
C SER A 87 2.30 -6.78 -16.08
N LYS A 88 2.19 -5.60 -15.44
CA LYS A 88 1.76 -4.35 -16.05
C LYS A 88 2.91 -3.38 -16.27
N GLY A 89 4.13 -3.72 -15.84
CA GLY A 89 5.29 -2.84 -15.89
C GLY A 89 5.10 -1.56 -15.08
N LEU A 90 4.49 -1.66 -13.89
CA LEU A 90 4.18 -0.51 -13.04
C LEU A 90 5.03 -0.52 -11.76
N SER A 91 5.66 0.62 -11.47
CA SER A 91 6.23 0.88 -10.14
C SER A 91 5.11 0.99 -9.10
N TYR A 92 5.41 0.51 -7.89
CA TYR A 92 4.50 0.57 -6.75
C TYR A 92 5.27 0.47 -5.43
N TYR A 93 4.62 0.88 -4.35
CA TYR A 93 4.94 0.46 -2.99
C TYR A 93 3.67 0.37 -2.15
N ALA A 94 3.65 -0.51 -1.15
CA ALA A 94 2.65 -0.50 -0.09
C ALA A 94 2.95 0.66 0.87
N GLY A 95 1.94 1.47 1.20
CA GLY A 95 2.11 2.69 2.01
C GLY A 95 1.00 2.86 3.05
N LEU A 96 0.99 4.01 3.74
CA LEU A 96 -0.03 4.36 4.74
C LEU A 96 -0.20 3.24 5.80
N LEU A 97 -1.43 2.93 6.18
CA LEU A 97 -1.74 1.95 7.23
C LEU A 97 -1.26 0.53 6.86
N THR A 98 -1.16 0.20 5.57
CA THR A 98 -0.61 -1.09 5.13
C THR A 98 0.89 -1.18 5.41
N ALA A 99 1.65 -0.11 5.13
CA ALA A 99 3.07 -0.10 5.48
C ALA A 99 3.27 -0.05 6.98
N ALA A 100 2.52 0.80 7.69
CA ALA A 100 2.61 0.92 9.14
C ALA A 100 2.37 -0.43 9.84
N GLN A 101 1.37 -1.20 9.39
CA GLN A 101 1.14 -2.57 9.86
C GLN A 101 2.34 -3.51 9.69
N LEU A 102 3.11 -3.39 8.60
CA LEU A 102 4.29 -4.23 8.37
C LEU A 102 5.43 -3.92 9.37
N TYR A 103 5.41 -2.73 9.97
CA TYR A 103 6.30 -2.31 11.04
C TYR A 103 5.72 -2.55 12.44
N GLY A 104 4.57 -3.22 12.54
CA GLY A 104 3.87 -3.43 13.81
C GLY A 104 3.14 -2.19 14.34
N ALA A 105 3.13 -1.10 13.57
CA ALA A 105 2.48 0.17 13.92
C ALA A 105 1.09 0.25 13.29
N ALA A 106 0.17 -0.54 13.81
CA ALA A 106 -1.22 -0.51 13.37
C ALA A 106 -2.13 -0.92 14.52
N HIS A 107 -2.58 0.08 15.27
CA HIS A 107 -3.58 -0.04 16.33
C HIS A 107 -4.80 -0.88 15.91
N GLN A 108 -5.21 -0.78 14.64
CA GLN A 108 -6.23 -1.64 14.04
C GLN A 108 -5.76 -2.20 12.70
N ARG A 109 -6.28 -3.39 12.33
CA ARG A 109 -6.03 -3.96 11.01
C ARG A 109 -6.63 -3.07 9.92
N PRO A 110 -5.85 -2.66 8.90
CA PRO A 110 -6.38 -1.92 7.76
C PRO A 110 -7.49 -2.71 7.07
N GLN A 111 -8.62 -2.05 6.78
CA GLN A 111 -9.73 -2.69 6.06
C GLN A 111 -9.42 -2.93 4.58
N GLU A 112 -8.45 -2.21 4.04
CA GLU A 112 -8.03 -2.31 2.64
C GLU A 112 -6.51 -2.27 2.56
N PHE A 113 -5.95 -3.02 1.60
CA PHE A 113 -4.53 -2.96 1.29
C PHE A 113 -4.23 -1.71 0.45
N GLN A 114 -3.33 -0.86 0.92
CA GLN A 114 -3.07 0.47 0.37
C GLN A 114 -1.77 0.49 -0.43
N VAL A 115 -1.87 0.90 -1.69
CA VAL A 115 -0.77 0.86 -2.64
C VAL A 115 -0.64 2.21 -3.33
N PHE A 116 0.57 2.76 -3.33
CA PHE A 116 0.90 3.92 -4.14
C PHE A 116 1.32 3.49 -5.55
N THR A 117 0.86 4.25 -6.54
CA THR A 117 1.25 4.12 -7.95
C THR A 117 1.39 5.52 -8.57
N GLU A 118 2.08 5.65 -9.70
CA GLU A 118 2.27 6.96 -10.36
C GLU A 118 0.96 7.64 -10.78
N LYS A 119 -0.03 6.84 -11.19
CA LYS A 119 -1.27 7.30 -11.80
C LYS A 119 -2.46 6.69 -11.09
N ASN A 120 -3.60 7.39 -11.12
CA ASN A 120 -4.85 6.90 -10.56
C ASN A 120 -5.23 5.54 -11.16
N ARG A 121 -5.64 4.59 -10.31
CA ARG A 121 -6.14 3.27 -10.71
C ARG A 121 -7.43 2.97 -9.97
N ARG A 122 -8.30 2.19 -10.60
CA ARG A 122 -9.52 1.70 -9.96
C ARG A 122 -9.16 0.75 -8.80
N PRO A 123 -9.86 0.82 -7.65
CA PRO A 123 -9.67 -0.11 -6.56
C PRO A 123 -9.97 -1.55 -7.00
N ILE A 124 -9.33 -2.52 -6.35
CA ILE A 124 -9.61 -3.94 -6.58
C ILE A 124 -10.60 -4.43 -5.55
N ARG A 125 -11.60 -5.17 -6.03
CA ARG A 125 -12.51 -5.96 -5.21
C ARG A 125 -12.47 -7.39 -5.73
N CYS A 126 -11.86 -8.28 -4.96
CA CYS A 126 -11.67 -9.69 -5.31
C CYS A 126 -12.08 -10.54 -4.12
N GLY A 127 -13.25 -11.19 -4.19
CA GLY A 127 -13.84 -11.83 -3.01
C GLY A 127 -14.08 -10.80 -1.88
N SER A 128 -13.58 -11.06 -0.67
CA SER A 128 -13.54 -10.10 0.44
C SER A 128 -12.31 -9.18 0.42
N VAL A 129 -11.29 -9.49 -0.39
CA VAL A 129 -10.06 -8.71 -0.47
C VAL A 129 -10.32 -7.37 -1.16
N ARG A 130 -9.78 -6.30 -0.57
CA ARG A 130 -9.90 -4.91 -1.03
C ARG A 130 -8.51 -4.31 -1.18
N VAL A 131 -8.28 -3.65 -2.32
CA VAL A 131 -7.06 -2.88 -2.56
C VAL A 131 -7.43 -1.48 -2.98
N ARG A 132 -6.85 -0.49 -2.31
CA ARG A 132 -6.93 0.92 -2.67
C ARG A 132 -5.64 1.36 -3.33
N PHE A 133 -5.77 2.03 -4.47
CA PHE A 133 -4.66 2.71 -5.13
C PHE A 133 -4.71 4.19 -4.83
N ILE A 134 -3.56 4.74 -4.45
CA ILE A 134 -3.33 6.17 -4.23
C ILE A 134 -2.31 6.64 -5.26
N ALA A 135 -2.58 7.77 -5.93
CA ALA A 135 -1.67 8.30 -6.93
C ALA A 135 -0.69 9.31 -6.33
N LYS A 136 0.60 9.16 -6.65
CA LYS A 136 1.68 10.07 -6.27
C LYS A 136 2.65 10.18 -7.45
N LYS A 137 3.04 11.39 -7.85
CA LYS A 137 3.82 11.61 -9.09
C LYS A 137 5.25 11.03 -9.02
N ASN A 138 5.86 11.09 -7.84
CA ASN A 138 7.27 10.73 -7.65
C ASN A 138 7.38 9.51 -6.72
N ILE A 139 6.81 8.37 -7.11
CA ILE A 139 6.89 7.16 -6.29
C ILE A 139 8.28 6.53 -6.29
N ASP A 140 9.11 6.82 -7.30
CA ASP A 140 10.46 6.25 -7.39
C ASP A 140 11.46 6.98 -6.47
N ASP A 141 11.13 8.17 -5.99
CA ASP A 141 11.91 8.90 -4.97
C ASP A 141 11.72 8.30 -3.56
N VAL A 142 10.71 7.41 -3.41
CA VAL A 142 10.38 6.78 -2.13
C VAL A 142 11.34 5.63 -1.87
N VAL A 143 12.04 5.70 -0.74
CA VAL A 143 12.85 4.58 -0.27
C VAL A 143 11.92 3.48 0.23
N VAL A 144 12.16 2.25 -0.23
CA VAL A 144 11.34 1.08 0.11
C VAL A 144 12.13 0.00 0.81
N ARG A 145 11.48 -0.72 1.72
CA ARG A 145 11.96 -1.98 2.32
C ARG A 145 11.20 -3.16 1.70
N LYS A 146 11.89 -4.30 1.65
CA LYS A 146 11.37 -5.57 1.15
C LYS A 146 10.86 -6.41 2.31
N PHE A 147 9.64 -6.93 2.17
CA PHE A 147 8.99 -7.79 3.15
C PHE A 147 8.67 -9.14 2.54
N ASN A 148 9.01 -10.22 3.24
CA ASN A 148 8.67 -11.57 2.81
C ASN A 148 7.18 -11.84 3.04
N THR A 149 6.53 -12.39 2.02
CA THR A 149 5.18 -12.93 2.08
C THR A 149 5.24 -14.43 1.86
N SER A 150 4.14 -15.13 2.12
CA SER A 150 4.05 -16.57 1.83
C SER A 150 4.18 -16.91 0.34
N ARG A 151 4.10 -15.92 -0.57
CA ARG A 151 4.11 -16.12 -2.03
C ARG A 151 5.12 -15.23 -2.79
N GLY A 152 6.07 -14.60 -2.09
CA GLY A 152 7.07 -13.75 -2.71
C GLY A 152 7.43 -12.55 -1.85
N GLU A 153 7.92 -11.48 -2.48
CA GLU A 153 8.38 -10.27 -1.79
C GLU A 153 7.45 -9.09 -2.09
N LEU A 154 7.12 -8.33 -1.05
CA LEU A 154 6.37 -7.09 -1.12
C LEU A 154 7.30 -5.89 -0.87
N LYS A 155 7.14 -4.83 -1.66
CA LYS A 155 7.81 -3.53 -1.41
C LYS A 155 6.89 -2.62 -0.60
N ALA A 156 7.38 -2.06 0.50
CA ALA A 156 6.67 -1.06 1.30
C ALA A 156 7.57 0.15 1.58
N SER A 157 7.00 1.34 1.76
CA SER A 157 7.74 2.54 2.17
C SER A 157 8.45 2.32 3.51
N THR A 158 9.61 2.94 3.72
CA THR A 158 10.24 2.94 5.07
C THR A 158 9.33 3.61 6.11
N PRO A 159 9.58 3.44 7.42
CA PRO A 159 8.80 4.10 8.46
C PRO A 159 8.71 5.62 8.25
N GLU A 160 9.79 6.26 7.82
CA GLU A 160 9.86 7.71 7.60
C GLU A 160 9.02 8.16 6.42
N PHE A 161 9.10 7.47 5.29
CA PHE A 161 8.23 7.75 4.14
C PHE A 161 6.76 7.41 4.44
N THR A 162 6.52 6.41 5.28
CA THR A 162 5.17 6.07 5.75
C THR A 162 4.60 7.19 6.61
N ALA A 163 5.38 7.75 7.53
CA ALA A 163 4.99 8.89 8.36
C ALA A 163 4.67 10.15 7.52
N ILE A 164 5.51 10.44 6.52
CA ILE A 164 5.27 11.53 5.56
C ILE A 164 3.97 11.30 4.77
N ASP A 165 3.74 10.08 4.27
CA ASP A 165 2.52 9.74 3.54
C ASP A 165 1.28 9.82 4.44
N LEU A 166 1.36 9.42 5.70
CA LEU A 166 0.25 9.54 6.67
C LEU A 166 -0.13 11.00 6.90
N ALA A 167 0.85 11.89 7.10
CA ALA A 167 0.62 13.33 7.24
C ALA A 167 0.08 14.00 5.96
N GLY A 168 0.47 13.48 4.80
CA GLY A 168 0.05 13.98 3.49
C GLY A 168 -1.33 13.51 3.04
N TYR A 169 -1.74 12.32 3.47
CA TYR A 169 -2.99 11.67 3.05
C TYR A 169 -3.84 11.18 4.23
N PRO A 170 -4.16 12.02 5.23
CA PRO A 170 -4.90 11.59 6.43
C PRO A 170 -6.30 11.04 6.12
N GLN A 171 -6.93 11.49 5.02
CA GLN A 171 -8.21 10.96 4.55
C GLN A 171 -8.16 9.49 4.14
N HIS A 172 -6.97 8.93 3.93
CA HIS A 172 -6.76 7.51 3.67
C HIS A 172 -6.34 6.74 4.93
N ALA A 173 -6.09 7.44 6.04
CA ALA A 173 -5.67 6.86 7.30
C ALA A 173 -6.72 6.98 8.42
N GLY A 174 -7.92 7.50 8.13
CA GLY A 174 -8.99 7.66 9.12
C GLY A 174 -9.05 9.05 9.78
N GLY A 175 -8.27 10.01 9.29
CA GLY A 175 -8.15 11.36 9.88
C GLY A 175 -6.83 11.55 10.60
N LEU A 176 -6.59 12.76 11.13
CA LEU A 176 -5.33 13.08 11.80
C LEU A 176 -5.20 12.43 13.18
N ASP A 177 -6.31 12.21 13.90
CA ASP A 177 -6.28 11.49 15.19
C ASP A 177 -5.73 10.08 15.02
N GLN A 178 -6.26 9.34 14.04
CA GLN A 178 -5.77 7.99 13.73
C GLN A 178 -4.34 8.00 13.19
N VAL A 179 -3.93 9.05 12.46
CA VAL A 179 -2.54 9.23 12.05
C VAL A 179 -1.64 9.40 13.27
N ALA A 180 -2.00 10.26 14.22
CA ALA A 180 -1.24 10.46 15.44
C ALA A 180 -1.12 9.15 16.24
N THR A 181 -2.21 8.41 16.45
CA THR A 181 -2.16 7.07 17.07
C THR A 181 -1.16 6.15 16.36
N VAL A 182 -1.20 6.05 15.04
CA VAL A 182 -0.26 5.20 14.28
C VAL A 182 1.18 5.70 14.41
N LEU A 183 1.39 7.01 14.44
CA LEU A 183 2.73 7.60 14.61
C LEU A 183 3.34 7.28 15.98
N SER A 184 2.53 7.16 17.04
CA SER A 184 3.02 6.81 18.38
C SER A 184 3.73 5.44 18.39
N GLU A 185 3.20 4.46 17.64
CA GLU A 185 3.81 3.14 17.48
C GLU A 185 4.93 3.15 16.41
N LEU A 186 4.73 3.86 15.30
CA LEU A 186 5.66 3.88 14.16
C LEU A 186 6.98 4.58 14.49
N ALA A 187 6.96 5.57 15.38
CA ALA A 187 8.13 6.36 15.76
C ALA A 187 9.29 5.50 16.30
N VAL A 188 8.99 4.36 16.92
CA VAL A 188 10.00 3.42 17.46
C VAL A 188 10.88 2.83 16.35
N GLU A 189 10.36 2.69 15.14
CA GLU A 189 11.06 2.13 13.97
C GLU A 189 11.73 3.20 13.10
N MET A 190 11.56 4.49 13.43
CA MET A 190 12.03 5.61 12.62
C MET A 190 13.45 6.05 13.01
N ASP A 191 14.20 6.52 12.01
CA ASP A 191 15.46 7.23 12.21
C ASP A 191 15.31 8.72 11.84
N ALA A 192 15.74 9.62 12.74
CA ALA A 192 15.62 11.06 12.55
C ALA A 192 16.38 11.58 11.31
N THR A 193 17.55 11.00 11.01
CA THR A 193 18.36 11.39 9.84
C THR A 193 17.71 10.91 8.53
N ALA A 194 17.15 9.70 8.52
CA ALA A 194 16.37 9.19 7.42
C ALA A 194 15.10 10.01 7.20
N LEU A 195 14.47 10.48 8.28
CA LEU A 195 13.28 11.33 8.19
C LEU A 195 13.60 12.68 7.57
N ALA A 196 14.73 13.30 7.92
CA ALA A 196 15.22 14.52 7.29
C ALA A 196 15.34 14.37 5.76
N LYS A 197 15.91 13.24 5.31
CA LYS A 197 16.06 12.93 3.88
C LYS A 197 14.70 12.73 3.20
N ALA A 198 13.77 12.01 3.85
CA ALA A 198 12.43 11.80 3.32
C ALA A 198 11.65 13.11 3.20
N ALA A 199 11.74 13.98 4.23
CA ALA A 199 11.09 15.28 4.27
C ALA A 199 11.49 16.19 3.09
N ALA A 200 12.74 16.12 2.65
CA ALA A 200 13.23 16.89 1.50
C ALA A 200 12.51 16.58 0.17
N THR A 201 11.82 15.43 0.08
CA THR A 201 11.07 14.99 -1.11
C THR A 201 9.58 15.27 -1.02
N ALA A 202 9.11 15.81 0.11
CA ALA A 202 7.69 16.01 0.40
C ALA A 202 7.29 17.49 0.36
N PRO A 203 6.00 17.81 0.17
CA PRO A 203 5.50 19.15 0.40
C PRO A 203 5.79 19.60 1.84
N VAL A 204 6.36 20.80 2.00
CA VAL A 204 6.74 21.32 3.33
C VAL A 204 5.58 21.32 4.33
N THR A 205 4.35 21.55 3.85
CA THR A 205 3.14 21.53 4.70
C THR A 205 2.83 20.16 5.29
N TRP A 206 3.28 19.06 4.68
CA TRP A 206 3.15 17.72 5.25
C TRP A 206 4.15 17.55 6.39
N VAL A 207 5.39 18.04 6.19
CA VAL A 207 6.47 17.99 7.18
C VAL A 207 6.15 18.86 8.40
N GLN A 208 5.56 20.05 8.20
CA GLN A 208 5.10 20.92 9.29
C GLN A 208 4.08 20.21 10.19
N ARG A 209 3.08 19.53 9.61
CA ARG A 209 2.09 18.76 10.38
C ARG A 209 2.71 17.55 11.05
N LEU A 210 3.57 16.82 10.34
CA LEU A 210 4.24 15.64 10.87
C LEU A 210 5.08 15.98 12.09
N GLY A 211 5.85 17.07 12.04
CA GLY A 211 6.67 17.52 13.16
C GLY A 211 5.86 17.74 14.43
N TYR A 212 4.75 18.49 14.33
CA TYR A 212 3.84 18.67 15.46
C TYR A 212 3.23 17.35 15.94
N MET A 213 2.76 16.48 15.04
CA MET A 213 2.17 15.20 15.44
C MET A 213 3.18 14.28 16.12
N LEU A 214 4.46 14.33 15.75
CA LEU A 214 5.52 13.57 16.42
C LEU A 214 5.79 14.11 17.83
N GLU A 215 5.80 15.43 18.03
CA GLU A 215 5.90 16.02 19.37
C GLU A 215 4.68 15.66 20.24
N LEU A 216 3.49 15.68 19.66
CA LEU A 216 2.23 15.33 20.34
C LEU A 216 2.25 13.90 20.88
N VAL A 217 2.88 12.95 20.17
CA VAL A 217 2.97 11.54 20.56
C VAL A 217 4.28 11.19 21.27
N GLU A 218 4.90 12.18 21.91
CA GLU A 218 6.13 12.05 22.70
C GLU A 218 7.37 11.56 21.90
N ALA A 219 7.34 11.66 20.57
CA ALA A 219 8.41 11.32 19.65
C ALA A 219 9.26 12.53 19.23
N ALA A 220 9.47 13.49 20.14
CA ALA A 220 10.19 14.74 19.86
C ALA A 220 11.62 14.51 19.32
N HIS A 221 12.30 13.45 19.77
CA HIS A 221 13.64 13.08 19.29
C HIS A 221 13.67 12.69 17.80
N ILE A 222 12.56 12.18 17.25
CA ILE A 222 12.40 11.94 15.81
C ILE A 222 12.04 13.24 15.09
N ALA A 223 11.15 14.05 15.70
CA ALA A 223 10.72 15.34 15.16
C ALA A 223 11.90 16.31 14.97
N GLU A 224 12.90 16.28 15.86
CA GLU A 224 14.10 17.11 15.78
C GLU A 224 14.82 16.96 14.42
N GLY A 225 14.80 15.77 13.82
CA GLY A 225 15.41 15.50 12.51
C GLY A 225 14.84 16.34 11.35
N ILE A 226 13.62 16.89 11.49
CA ILE A 226 12.97 17.72 10.46
C ILE A 226 12.80 19.19 10.84
N LYS A 227 13.22 19.60 12.05
CA LYS A 227 13.12 21.01 12.49
C LYS A 227 13.90 21.95 11.59
N GLU A 228 15.17 21.64 11.31
CA GLU A 228 16.02 22.47 10.46
C GLU A 228 15.42 22.60 9.05
N TYR A 229 14.91 21.50 8.50
CA TYR A 229 14.24 21.53 7.19
C TYR A 229 13.02 22.46 7.20
N VAL A 230 12.16 22.37 8.22
CA VAL A 230 10.98 23.24 8.33
C VAL A 230 11.40 24.70 8.49
N ASP A 231 12.39 25.01 9.33
CA ASP A 231 12.83 26.39 9.53
C ASP A 231 13.30 27.04 8.21
N GLN A 232 14.10 26.31 7.43
CA GLN A 232 14.67 26.77 6.16
C GLN A 232 13.63 26.87 5.03
N GLN A 233 12.71 25.91 4.94
CA GLN A 233 11.81 25.77 3.79
C GLN A 233 10.42 26.39 3.98
N ALA A 234 9.86 26.35 5.19
CA ALA A 234 8.53 26.87 5.44
C ALA A 234 8.57 28.41 5.52
N ARG A 235 7.80 29.09 4.66
CA ARG A 235 7.68 30.56 4.66
C ARG A 235 6.40 31.06 5.31
N GLU A 236 5.39 30.22 5.37
CA GLU A 236 4.04 30.56 5.82
C GLU A 236 3.55 29.57 6.86
N TYR A 237 2.57 30.02 7.64
CA TYR A 237 1.85 29.13 8.54
C TYR A 237 0.91 28.23 7.76
N THR A 238 0.85 26.94 8.11
CA THR A 238 -0.15 26.01 7.57
C THR A 238 -1.15 25.59 8.65
N LEU A 239 -2.38 25.24 8.27
CA LEU A 239 -3.35 24.68 9.20
C LEU A 239 -3.02 23.21 9.48
N LEU A 240 -3.21 22.79 10.73
CA LEU A 240 -3.15 21.38 11.12
C LEU A 240 -4.20 20.56 10.36
N VAL A 241 -5.48 20.98 10.43
CA VAL A 241 -6.59 20.40 9.65
C VAL A 241 -7.03 21.38 8.56
N PRO A 242 -6.61 21.20 7.29
CA PRO A 242 -6.95 22.13 6.21
C PRO A 242 -8.46 22.25 5.94
N ALA A 243 -9.22 21.18 6.18
CA ALA A 243 -10.65 21.13 5.91
C ALA A 243 -11.48 22.01 6.87
N ALA A 244 -11.00 22.24 8.09
CA ALA A 244 -11.72 23.01 9.11
C ALA A 244 -11.69 24.53 8.87
N LYS A 245 -10.82 25.03 7.96
CA LYS A 245 -10.69 26.44 7.50
C LYS A 245 -10.73 27.54 8.57
N ASN A 246 -10.55 27.18 9.83
CA ASN A 246 -10.43 28.08 10.96
C ASN A 246 -8.95 28.39 11.19
N ASP A 247 -8.58 29.66 11.27
CA ASP A 247 -7.21 30.14 11.49
C ASP A 247 -7.02 30.81 12.87
N VAL A 248 -8.02 30.71 13.75
CA VAL A 248 -8.04 31.26 15.12
C VAL A 248 -7.33 30.34 16.13
N GLY A 249 -6.74 29.24 15.67
CA GLY A 249 -6.02 28.27 16.50
C GLY A 249 -4.70 28.80 17.07
N GLU A 250 -4.12 28.04 18.01
CA GLU A 250 -2.79 28.31 18.55
C GLU A 250 -1.74 28.28 17.43
N ARG A 251 -0.84 29.27 17.43
CA ARG A 251 0.28 29.34 16.48
C ARG A 251 1.52 28.76 17.12
N LEU A 252 2.06 27.72 16.50
CA LEU A 252 3.33 27.09 16.85
C LEU A 252 4.42 27.60 15.91
N PRO A 253 5.29 28.54 16.34
CA PRO A 253 6.28 29.15 15.46
C PRO A 253 7.31 28.16 14.95
N ASP A 254 7.71 27.20 15.78
CA ASP A 254 8.75 26.22 15.44
C ASP A 254 8.36 25.30 14.28
N TRP A 255 7.06 25.09 14.08
CA TRP A 255 6.53 24.33 12.94
C TRP A 255 5.88 25.22 11.88
N LYS A 256 5.78 26.54 12.14
CA LYS A 256 4.94 27.47 11.37
C LYS A 256 3.56 26.83 11.14
N LEU A 257 2.91 26.40 12.23
CA LEU A 257 1.66 25.65 12.20
C LEU A 257 0.59 26.36 13.01
N ILE A 258 -0.66 26.34 12.54
CA ILE A 258 -1.84 26.78 13.29
C ILE A 258 -2.62 25.53 13.70
N VAL A 259 -2.66 25.25 15.00
CA VAL A 259 -3.43 24.17 15.61
C VAL A 259 -4.89 24.61 15.71
N ASN A 260 -5.62 24.40 14.62
CA ASN A 260 -7.00 24.83 14.47
C ASN A 260 -8.05 23.81 14.94
N THR A 261 -7.59 22.67 15.44
CA THR A 261 -8.40 21.58 16.01
C THR A 261 -7.51 20.82 16.98
N GLU A 262 -8.07 20.43 18.13
CA GLU A 262 -7.39 19.55 19.08
C GLU A 262 -7.41 18.12 18.53
N LEU A 263 -6.28 17.42 18.60
CA LEU A 263 -6.17 16.02 18.21
C LEU A 263 -6.26 15.14 19.46
N GLU A 264 -7.03 14.06 19.36
CA GLU A 264 -7.23 13.09 20.44
C GLU A 264 -6.76 11.71 19.98
N PRO A 265 -5.42 11.46 19.96
CA PRO A 265 -4.91 10.13 19.65
C PRO A 265 -5.28 9.13 20.75
N ASP A 266 -5.67 7.92 20.33
CA ASP A 266 -5.82 6.75 21.20
C ASP A 266 -4.42 6.15 21.42
N ILE A 267 -3.85 6.31 22.62
CA ILE A 267 -2.48 5.88 23.02
C ILE A 267 -2.56 5.06 24.30
#